data_AF-A0A815KFF2-F1
#
_entry.id   AF-A0A815KFF2-F1
#
_cell.length_a   1.000
_cell.length_b   1.000
_cell.length_c   1.000
_cell.angle_alpha   90.00
_cell.angle_beta   90.00
_cell.angle_gamma   90.00
#
_symmetry.space_group_name_H-M   'P 1'
#
loop_
_entity.id
_entity.type
_entity.pdbx_description
1 polymer ?
#
loop_
_entity_poly.entity_id
_entity_poly.type
_entity_poly.pdbx_seq_one_letter_code
_entity_poly.pdbx_strand_id
1 'polypeptide(L)'
;ADCTYVDADGRNAFHYLASNLCNQTSNSLSDKGENNFKKFCFQMAQILLDHKCNPLQMDNKYQTSLMLALELNSDINHDGKTILHFFAMNCDHNQLVQTLISLSPTNELKNKWVK
;
A
#
# COMPACT_ATOMS: atom_id res chain seq x y z
N ALA A 1 -17.62 1.33 -10.22
CA ALA A 1 -17.75 0.51 -9.00
C ALA A 1 -17.47 1.41 -7.82
N ASP A 2 -18.29 1.34 -6.78
CA ASP A 2 -17.97 2.02 -5.52
C ASP A 2 -16.90 1.18 -4.80
N CYS A 3 -15.69 1.71 -4.75
CA CYS A 3 -14.53 0.99 -4.22
C CYS A 3 -14.45 1.02 -2.69
N THR A 4 -15.43 1.65 -2.02
CA THR A 4 -15.52 1.74 -0.56
C THR A 4 -16.20 0.51 0.05
N TYR A 5 -16.95 -0.27 -0.73
CA TYR A 5 -17.54 -1.51 -0.28
C TYR A 5 -16.51 -2.63 -0.16
N VAL A 6 -16.73 -3.49 0.82
CA VAL A 6 -15.99 -4.73 1.03
C VAL A 6 -16.92 -5.93 0.87
N ASP A 7 -16.37 -7.05 0.40
CA ASP A 7 -17.07 -8.34 0.34
C ASP A 7 -16.99 -9.09 1.68
N ALA A 8 -17.41 -10.37 1.67
CA ALA A 8 -17.39 -11.25 2.83
C ALA A 8 -15.97 -11.53 3.37
N ASP A 9 -14.93 -11.37 2.55
CA ASP A 9 -13.53 -11.52 2.94
C ASP A 9 -12.92 -10.21 3.46
N GLY A 10 -13.72 -9.14 3.56
CA GLY A 10 -13.24 -7.80 3.91
C GLY A 10 -12.47 -7.13 2.77
N ARG A 11 -12.59 -7.66 1.55
CA ARG A 11 -11.85 -7.18 0.37
C ARG A 11 -12.69 -6.19 -0.40
N ASN A 12 -12.12 -5.03 -0.61
CA ASN A 12 -12.62 -4.07 -1.59
C ASN A 12 -12.01 -4.35 -2.98
N ALA A 13 -12.45 -3.58 -3.97
CA ALA A 13 -11.93 -3.66 -5.34
C ALA A 13 -10.38 -3.55 -5.43
N PHE A 14 -9.71 -2.96 -4.43
CA PHE A 14 -8.25 -2.81 -4.43
C PHE A 14 -7.47 -4.04 -4.02
N HIS A 15 -8.03 -4.86 -3.13
CA HIS A 15 -7.39 -6.14 -2.81
C HIS A 15 -7.27 -7.00 -4.06
N TYR A 16 -8.31 -6.99 -4.89
CA TYR A 16 -8.34 -7.69 -6.17
C TYR A 16 -7.42 -7.07 -7.22
N LEU A 17 -7.42 -5.74 -7.34
CA LEU A 17 -6.52 -5.04 -8.25
C LEU A 17 -5.05 -5.35 -7.89
N ALA A 18 -4.67 -5.15 -6.64
CA ALA A 18 -3.32 -5.40 -6.13
C ALA A 18 -2.86 -6.84 -6.34
N SER A 19 -3.71 -7.82 -6.05
CA SER A 19 -3.39 -9.25 -6.23
C SER A 19 -3.17 -9.59 -7.71
N ASN A 20 -4.01 -9.06 -8.62
CA ASN A 20 -3.84 -9.27 -10.05
C ASN A 20 -2.53 -8.68 -10.57
N LEU A 21 -2.11 -7.54 -10.04
CA LEU A 21 -0.86 -6.88 -10.41
C LEU A 21 0.35 -7.67 -9.93
N CYS A 22 0.39 -8.04 -8.67
CA CYS A 22 1.41 -8.92 -8.10
C CYS A 22 1.61 -10.18 -8.97
N ASN A 23 0.53 -10.86 -9.35
CA ASN A 23 0.57 -12.04 -10.23
C ASN A 23 1.14 -11.77 -11.63
N GLN A 24 0.99 -10.55 -12.16
CA GLN A 24 1.55 -10.16 -13.45
C GLN A 24 3.04 -9.79 -13.35
N THR A 25 3.45 -9.13 -12.25
CA THR A 25 4.84 -8.72 -12.04
C THR A 25 5.75 -9.86 -11.58
N SER A 26 5.28 -10.78 -10.75
CA SER A 26 6.08 -11.93 -10.27
C SER A 26 6.62 -12.82 -11.41
N ASN A 27 5.99 -12.76 -12.59
CA ASN A 27 6.41 -13.49 -13.77
C ASN A 27 7.45 -12.75 -14.65
N SER A 28 7.88 -11.52 -14.32
CA SER A 28 8.62 -10.65 -15.26
C SER A 28 9.77 -9.79 -14.69
N LEU A 29 10.18 -9.92 -13.43
CA LEU A 29 11.17 -8.99 -12.87
C LEU A 29 12.62 -9.30 -13.30
N SER A 30 13.15 -8.47 -14.20
CA SER A 30 14.57 -8.10 -14.29
C SER A 30 14.83 -6.86 -13.41
N ASP A 31 16.09 -6.46 -13.16
CA ASP A 31 16.45 -5.30 -12.32
C ASP A 31 15.78 -3.96 -12.74
N LYS A 32 15.45 -3.79 -14.03
CA LYS A 32 14.65 -2.64 -14.51
C LYS A 32 13.18 -2.71 -14.07
N GLY A 33 12.68 -3.91 -13.80
CA GLY A 33 11.33 -4.19 -13.34
C GLY A 33 11.09 -3.75 -11.89
N GLU A 34 12.10 -3.82 -11.01
CA GLU A 34 11.92 -3.46 -9.60
C GLU A 34 11.63 -1.95 -9.44
N ASN A 35 12.32 -1.09 -10.19
CA ASN A 35 12.11 0.35 -10.12
C ASN A 35 10.75 0.76 -10.72
N ASN A 36 10.32 0.09 -11.79
CA ASN A 36 8.99 0.27 -12.38
C ASN A 36 7.87 -0.20 -11.44
N PHE A 37 8.10 -1.30 -10.71
CA PHE A 37 7.16 -1.84 -9.74
C PHE A 37 6.93 -0.88 -8.56
N LYS A 38 7.98 -0.27 -8.01
CA LYS A 38 7.85 0.75 -6.96
C LYS A 38 7.02 1.94 -7.43
N LYS A 39 7.33 2.45 -8.63
CA LYS A 39 6.58 3.56 -9.24
C LYS A 39 5.11 3.19 -9.44
N PHE A 40 4.85 1.97 -9.90
CA PHE A 40 3.50 1.45 -10.07
C PHE A 40 2.73 1.36 -8.74
N CYS A 41 3.36 0.86 -7.67
CA CYS A 41 2.74 0.80 -6.34
C CYS A 41 2.34 2.19 -5.83
N PHE A 42 3.17 3.20 -6.04
CA PHE A 42 2.86 4.59 -5.64
C PHE A 42 1.72 5.18 -6.46
N GLN A 43 1.72 4.97 -7.78
CA GLN A 43 0.63 5.40 -8.65
C GLN A 43 -0.69 4.74 -8.26
N MET A 44 -0.65 3.44 -7.91
CA MET A 44 -1.82 2.75 -7.41
C MET A 44 -2.31 3.44 -6.13
N ALA A 45 -1.47 3.56 -5.10
CA ALA A 45 -1.85 4.22 -3.85
C ALA A 45 -2.50 5.60 -4.05
N GLN A 46 -1.97 6.40 -4.98
CA GLN A 46 -2.54 7.69 -5.36
C GLN A 46 -3.94 7.58 -5.97
N ILE A 47 -4.12 6.71 -6.98
CA ILE A 47 -5.44 6.47 -7.60
C ILE A 47 -6.45 6.01 -6.53
N LEU A 48 -6.04 5.16 -5.57
CA LEU A 48 -6.99 4.64 -4.58
C LEU A 48 -7.50 5.76 -3.65
N LEU A 49 -6.60 6.67 -3.27
CA LEU A 49 -6.95 7.84 -2.47
C LEU A 49 -7.86 8.80 -3.23
N ASP A 50 -7.59 9.05 -4.52
CA ASP A 50 -8.41 9.91 -5.38
C ASP A 50 -9.86 9.38 -5.50
N HIS A 51 -10.02 8.06 -5.43
CA HIS A 51 -11.31 7.39 -5.41
C HIS A 51 -11.91 7.21 -4.00
N LYS A 52 -11.39 7.92 -2.98
CA LYS A 52 -11.87 7.92 -1.58
C LYS A 52 -11.78 6.57 -0.87
N CYS A 53 -10.87 5.73 -1.31
CA CYS A 53 -10.76 4.39 -0.79
C CYS A 53 -9.58 4.28 0.15
N ASN A 54 -9.74 3.53 1.24
CA ASN A 54 -8.72 3.41 2.27
C ASN A 54 -7.69 2.34 1.86
N PRO A 55 -6.46 2.70 1.44
CA PRO A 55 -5.44 1.74 1.05
C PRO A 55 -4.89 0.94 2.24
N LEU A 56 -5.18 1.38 3.47
CA LEU A 56 -4.83 0.70 4.72
C LEU A 56 -5.96 -0.18 5.26
N GLN A 57 -7.07 -0.31 4.52
CA GLN A 57 -8.12 -1.28 4.87
C GLN A 57 -7.53 -2.69 4.85
N MET A 58 -7.69 -3.41 5.94
CA MET A 58 -7.31 -4.82 6.04
C MET A 58 -8.46 -5.72 5.59
N ASP A 59 -8.11 -6.80 4.91
CA ASP A 59 -8.99 -7.95 4.72
C ASP A 59 -9.05 -8.82 5.99
N ASN A 60 -9.86 -9.89 5.95
CA ASN A 60 -9.99 -10.83 7.08
C ASN A 60 -8.70 -11.61 7.39
N LYS A 61 -7.66 -11.49 6.57
CA LYS A 61 -6.33 -12.06 6.79
C LYS A 61 -5.33 -11.04 7.31
N TYR A 62 -5.79 -9.85 7.71
CA TYR A 62 -4.95 -8.73 8.15
C TYR A 62 -3.99 -8.22 7.08
N GLN A 63 -4.36 -8.38 5.79
CA GLN A 63 -3.56 -7.88 4.68
C GLN A 63 -4.23 -6.63 4.11
N THR A 64 -3.45 -5.58 3.91
CA THR A 64 -3.93 -4.40 3.16
C THR A 64 -3.74 -4.60 1.66
N SER A 65 -4.46 -3.83 0.85
CA SER A 65 -4.26 -3.84 -0.61
C SER A 65 -2.82 -3.46 -0.99
N LEU A 66 -2.17 -2.57 -0.24
CA LEU A 66 -0.76 -2.23 -0.46
C LEU A 66 0.18 -3.39 -0.11
N MET A 67 -0.10 -4.14 0.96
CA MET A 67 0.68 -5.33 1.33
C MET A 67 0.60 -6.40 0.24
N LEU A 68 -0.61 -6.63 -0.30
CA LEU A 68 -0.80 -7.56 -1.42
C LEU A 68 -0.04 -7.13 -2.67
N ALA A 69 -0.03 -5.82 -2.96
CA ALA A 69 0.66 -5.28 -4.13
C ALA A 69 2.18 -5.49 -4.05
N LEU A 70 2.73 -5.39 -2.85
CA LEU A 70 4.17 -5.49 -2.54
C LEU A 70 4.61 -6.90 -2.12
N GLU A 71 3.73 -7.91 -2.19
CA GLU A 71 3.98 -9.28 -1.71
C GLU A 71 4.45 -9.37 -0.25
N LEU A 72 3.94 -8.46 0.59
CA LEU A 72 4.28 -8.41 2.01
C LEU A 72 3.37 -9.34 2.82
N ASN A 73 3.99 -10.22 3.61
CA ASN A 73 3.30 -11.15 4.51
C ASN A 73 2.93 -10.52 5.87
N SER A 74 3.44 -9.32 6.17
CA SER A 74 3.22 -8.60 7.41
C SER A 74 3.32 -7.10 7.15
N ASP A 75 2.53 -6.30 7.87
CA ASP A 75 2.63 -4.84 7.81
C ASP A 75 3.96 -4.36 8.39
N ILE A 76 4.59 -5.15 9.27
CA ILE A 76 5.86 -4.85 9.94
C ILE A 76 6.94 -5.89 9.53
N ASN A 77 8.11 -5.42 9.11
CA ASN A 77 9.26 -6.29 8.80
C ASN A 77 10.14 -6.59 10.05
N HIS A 78 11.21 -7.38 9.90
CA HIS A 78 12.12 -7.73 10.99
C HIS A 78 12.84 -6.53 11.64
N ASP A 79 12.94 -5.39 10.94
CA ASP A 79 13.51 -4.14 11.45
C ASP A 79 12.47 -3.26 12.17
N GLY A 80 11.23 -3.75 12.35
CA GLY A 80 10.12 -2.97 12.89
C GLY A 80 9.59 -1.90 11.92
N LYS A 81 9.95 -1.97 10.63
CA LYS A 81 9.50 -0.99 9.61
C LYS A 81 8.18 -1.43 9.00
N THR A 82 7.26 -0.47 8.90
CA THR A 82 5.95 -0.65 8.28
C THR A 82 5.95 -0.39 6.78
N ILE A 83 4.87 -0.74 6.09
CA ILE A 83 4.65 -0.32 4.69
C ILE A 83 4.70 1.21 4.54
N LEU A 84 4.27 1.96 5.55
CA LEU A 84 4.34 3.41 5.56
C LEU A 84 5.80 3.92 5.63
N HIS A 85 6.69 3.22 6.35
CA HIS A 85 8.12 3.53 6.30
C HIS A 85 8.69 3.31 4.91
N PHE A 86 8.26 2.25 4.20
CA PHE A 86 8.67 2.02 2.82
C PHE A 86 8.26 3.18 1.90
N PHE A 87 7.00 3.61 1.98
CA PHE A 87 6.52 4.77 1.22
C PHE A 87 7.31 6.04 1.57
N ALA A 88 7.56 6.30 2.85
CA ALA A 88 8.25 7.51 3.27
C ALA A 88 9.74 7.55 2.84
N MET A 89 10.38 6.39 2.67
CA MET A 89 11.78 6.29 2.23
C MET A 89 11.96 6.28 0.71
N ASN A 90 10.93 5.90 -0.05
CA ASN A 90 11.06 5.60 -1.49
C ASN A 90 10.09 6.40 -2.37
N CYS A 91 9.12 7.12 -1.81
CA CYS A 91 8.14 7.87 -2.56
C CYS A 91 8.42 9.38 -2.49
N ASP A 92 8.73 9.99 -3.63
CA ASP A 92 8.95 11.44 -3.73
C ASP A 92 7.65 12.25 -3.63
N HIS A 93 6.49 11.59 -3.58
CA HIS A 93 5.18 12.24 -3.55
C HIS A 93 4.77 12.58 -2.10
N ASN A 94 5.34 13.65 -1.54
CA ASN A 94 5.14 14.07 -0.15
C ASN A 94 3.67 14.09 0.30
N GLN A 95 2.75 14.56 -0.55
CA GLN A 95 1.32 14.62 -0.21
C GLN A 95 0.68 13.23 -0.08
N LEU A 96 1.15 12.25 -0.85
CA LEU A 96 0.69 10.86 -0.76
C LEU A 96 1.12 10.27 0.58
N VAL A 97 2.41 10.43 0.92
CA VAL A 97 2.99 9.96 2.18
C VAL A 97 2.27 10.61 3.38
N GLN A 98 2.05 11.92 3.35
CA GLN A 98 1.30 12.67 4.38
C GLN A 98 -0.13 12.13 4.53
N THR A 99 -0.82 11.88 3.42
CA THR A 99 -2.19 11.35 3.44
C THR A 99 -2.21 9.95 4.05
N LEU A 100 -1.29 9.06 3.64
CA LEU A 100 -1.17 7.72 4.20
C LEU A 100 -0.84 7.73 5.70
N ILE A 101 0.02 8.64 6.16
CA ILE A 101 0.30 8.84 7.60
C ILE A 101 -0.95 9.32 8.34
N SER A 102 -1.72 10.23 7.75
CA SER A 102 -2.95 10.76 8.38
C SER A 102 -4.03 9.70 8.55
N LEU A 103 -4.10 8.75 7.60
CA LEU A 103 -5.00 7.60 7.62
C LEU A 103 -4.54 6.51 8.59
N SER A 104 -3.26 6.51 8.95
CA SER A 104 -2.70 5.52 9.86
C SER A 104 -3.19 5.74 11.31
N PRO A 105 -3.70 4.70 11.97
CA PRO A 105 -4.08 4.79 13.38
C PRO A 105 -2.86 4.83 14.32
N THR A 106 -1.66 4.49 13.86
CA THR A 106 -0.45 4.43 14.70
C THR A 106 0.21 5.80 14.88
N ASN A 107 0.28 6.24 16.15
CA ASN A 107 0.94 7.50 16.54
C ASN A 107 2.48 7.48 16.37
N GLU A 108 3.10 6.31 16.23
CA GLU A 108 4.56 6.19 16.10
C GLU A 108 5.10 6.87 14.83
N LEU A 109 4.35 6.81 13.72
CA LEU A 109 4.72 7.47 12.46
C LEU A 109 4.46 8.98 12.52
N LYS A 110 3.40 9.41 13.21
CA LYS A 110 3.07 10.83 13.40
C LYS A 110 4.15 11.56 14.20
N ASN A 111 4.82 10.89 15.12
CA ASN A 111 5.81 11.50 16.01
C ASN A 111 7.24 11.58 15.45
N LYS A 112 7.58 10.80 14.41
CA LYS A 112 8.94 10.76 13.83
C LYS A 112 9.20 11.78 12.72
N TRP A 113 8.16 12.38 12.15
CA TRP A 113 8.24 13.30 10.99
C TRP A 113 7.92 14.77 11.33
N VAL A 114 7.63 15.08 12.60
CA VAL A 114 7.35 16.45 13.08
C VAL A 114 8.60 17.06 13.76
N LYS A 115 9.79 16.81 13.22
CA LYS A 115 11.02 17.48 13.68
C LYS A 115 11.82 18.02 12.51
#